data_AF-C1FEZ0-F1
#
_entry.id   AF-C1FEZ0-F1
#
_cell.length_a   1.000
_cell.length_b   1.000
_cell.length_c   1.000
_cell.angle_alpha   90.00
_cell.angle_beta   90.00
_cell.angle_gamma   90.00
#
_symmetry.space_group_name_H-M   'P 1'
#
loop_
_entity.id
_entity.type
_entity.pdbx_description
1 polymer ?
#
loop_
_entity_poly.entity_id
_entity_poly.type
_entity_poly.pdbx_seq_one_letter_code
_entity_poly.pdbx_strand_id
1 'polypeptide(L)'
;MPVSPAQAFALANGGNFASCLTLPREQTLQIFCTDEYRTGKGKVNEEAEVAWRFMGTTGIVACTAAVLADKACGAEDKKKLNGALAATSFINAGFFATNITMKNDVKPAMRALNIATNLGIGAYALKEALGK
;
A
#
# COMPACT_ATOMS: atom_id res chain seq x y z
N MET A 1 1.09 -20.13 -13.12
CA MET A 1 0.11 -19.08 -13.48
C MET A 1 0.80 -17.74 -13.32
N PRO A 2 0.66 -16.80 -14.29
CA PRO A 2 1.14 -15.44 -14.10
C PRO A 2 0.47 -14.81 -12.86
N VAL A 3 1.19 -13.94 -12.17
CA VAL A 3 0.72 -13.22 -10.97
C VAL A 3 -0.43 -12.29 -11.37
N SER A 4 -1.60 -12.41 -10.75
CA SER A 4 -2.75 -11.52 -11.04
C SER A 4 -2.57 -10.12 -10.44
N PRO A 5 -3.31 -9.11 -10.89
CA PRO A 5 -3.27 -7.78 -10.28
C PRO A 5 -3.57 -7.78 -8.78
N ALA A 6 -4.52 -8.62 -8.33
CA ALA A 6 -4.83 -8.77 -6.92
C ALA A 6 -3.65 -9.36 -6.12
N GLN A 7 -2.95 -10.34 -6.68
CA GLN A 7 -1.74 -10.91 -6.07
C GLN A 7 -0.59 -9.90 -6.03
N ALA A 8 -0.38 -9.13 -7.11
CA ALA A 8 0.64 -8.09 -7.15
C ALA A 8 0.34 -6.97 -6.13
N PHE A 9 -0.92 -6.55 -6.05
CA PHE A 9 -1.38 -5.58 -5.05
C PHE A 9 -1.18 -6.09 -3.62
N ALA A 10 -1.55 -7.34 -3.35
CA ALA A 10 -1.39 -7.96 -2.04
C ALA A 10 0.08 -8.13 -1.66
N LEU A 11 0.96 -8.46 -2.60
CA LEU A 11 2.39 -8.59 -2.33
C LEU A 11 3.01 -7.23 -1.96
N ALA A 12 2.73 -6.19 -2.74
CA ALA A 12 3.33 -4.88 -2.52
C ALA A 12 2.77 -4.15 -1.30
N ASN A 13 1.45 -4.19 -1.09
CA ASN A 13 0.81 -3.47 0.02
C ASN A 13 0.69 -4.33 1.28
N GLY A 14 0.55 -5.65 1.15
CA GLY A 14 0.46 -6.56 2.30
C GLY A 14 1.70 -6.54 3.17
N GLY A 15 2.90 -6.39 2.59
CA GLY A 15 4.14 -6.19 3.36
C GLY A 15 4.12 -4.90 4.18
N ASN A 16 3.58 -3.81 3.63
CA ASN A 16 3.40 -2.55 4.36
C ASN A 16 2.43 -2.73 5.52
N PHE A 17 1.26 -3.36 5.29
CA PHE A 17 0.27 -3.60 6.33
C PHE A 17 0.75 -4.58 7.40
N ALA A 18 1.50 -5.61 7.03
CA ALA A 18 2.13 -6.52 7.98
C ALA A 18 3.16 -5.78 8.85
N SER A 19 3.93 -4.86 8.26
CA SER A 19 4.85 -4.00 9.02
C SER A 19 4.08 -3.13 10.01
N CYS A 20 2.89 -2.63 9.62
CA CYS A 20 2.02 -1.90 10.53
C CYS A 20 1.56 -2.74 11.75
N LEU A 21 1.44 -4.06 11.60
CA LEU A 21 1.02 -4.98 12.67
C LEU A 21 2.14 -5.51 13.54
N THR A 22 3.32 -5.71 12.97
CA THR A 22 4.38 -6.51 13.59
C THR A 22 5.52 -5.69 14.14
N LEU A 23 5.76 -4.49 13.58
CA LEU A 23 6.84 -3.62 14.02
C LEU A 23 6.29 -2.51 14.93
N PRO A 24 6.95 -2.16 16.05
CA PRO A 24 6.72 -0.89 16.75
C PRO A 24 6.67 0.27 15.75
N ARG A 25 5.72 1.21 15.91
CA ARG A 25 5.62 2.35 14.99
C ARG A 25 6.90 3.18 14.97
N GLU A 26 7.58 3.32 16.11
CA GLU A 26 8.89 3.98 16.17
C GLU A 26 9.92 3.33 15.23
N GLN A 27 10.06 2.00 15.27
CA GLN A 27 10.96 1.27 14.36
C GLN A 27 10.54 1.45 12.90
N THR A 28 9.23 1.48 12.65
CA THR A 28 8.70 1.73 11.31
C THR A 28 9.04 3.15 10.84
N LEU A 29 8.86 4.17 11.68
CA LEU A 29 9.25 5.53 11.37
C LEU A 29 10.77 5.62 11.13
N GLN A 30 11.62 4.91 11.86
CA GLN A 30 13.06 4.90 11.60
C GLN A 30 13.44 4.28 10.24
N ILE A 31 12.72 3.23 9.82
CA ILE A 31 12.95 2.55 8.55
C ILE A 31 12.50 3.43 7.38
N PHE A 32 11.28 3.98 7.46
CA PHE A 32 10.61 4.64 6.34
C PHE A 32 10.75 6.17 6.33
N CYS A 33 11.01 6.80 7.48
CA CYS A 33 11.02 8.25 7.64
C CYS A 33 12.42 8.87 7.76
N THR A 34 12.51 10.20 7.61
CA THR A 34 13.76 10.97 7.61
C THR A 34 14.55 10.88 8.93
N ASP A 35 15.79 11.38 8.93
CA ASP A 35 16.70 11.32 10.09
C ASP A 35 16.15 12.01 11.36
N GLU A 36 15.18 12.90 11.22
CA GLU A 36 14.50 13.57 12.33
C GLU A 36 13.67 12.58 13.18
N TYR A 37 13.05 11.58 12.53
CA TYR A 37 12.41 10.45 13.22
C TYR A 37 13.44 9.40 13.66
N ARG A 38 14.59 9.28 12.97
CA ARG A 38 15.71 8.40 13.36
C ARG A 38 16.39 8.82 14.67
N THR A 39 16.37 10.11 14.99
CA THR A 39 17.02 10.68 16.19
C THR A 39 16.09 10.78 17.40
N GLY A 40 14.88 10.21 17.34
CA GLY A 40 13.95 10.15 18.47
C GLY A 40 13.24 11.47 18.79
N LYS A 41 13.30 12.47 17.90
CA LYS A 41 12.62 13.77 18.09
C LYS A 41 11.15 13.76 17.69
N GLY A 42 10.71 12.74 16.93
CA GLY A 42 9.30 12.54 16.61
C GLY A 42 8.55 11.91 17.78
N LYS A 43 7.58 12.63 18.37
CA LYS A 43 6.68 12.03 19.37
C LYS A 43 5.72 11.05 18.70
N VAL A 44 5.78 9.79 19.09
CA VAL A 44 4.72 8.81 18.80
C VAL A 44 3.66 8.96 19.88
N ASN A 45 2.48 9.48 19.54
CA ASN A 45 1.34 9.45 20.47
C ASN A 45 0.66 8.07 20.41
N GLU A 46 0.05 7.66 21.52
CA GLU A 46 -0.62 6.36 21.67
C GLU A 46 -1.77 6.21 20.67
N GLU A 47 -2.53 7.28 20.40
CA GLU A 47 -3.64 7.24 19.46
C GLU A 47 -3.20 6.89 18.03
N ALA A 48 -2.08 7.44 17.54
CA ALA A 48 -1.63 7.10 16.20
C ALA A 48 -0.79 5.80 16.16
N GLU A 49 -0.34 5.25 17.30
CA GLU A 49 0.05 3.83 17.38
C GLU A 49 -1.18 2.93 17.15
N VAL A 50 -2.30 3.21 17.83
CA VAL A 50 -3.54 2.44 17.66
C VAL A 50 -4.05 2.53 16.22
N ALA A 51 -4.07 3.74 15.63
CA ALA A 51 -4.45 3.94 14.22
C ALA A 51 -3.52 3.18 13.25
N TRP A 52 -2.22 3.11 13.57
CA TRP A 52 -1.24 2.35 12.79
C TRP A 52 -1.53 0.85 12.80
N ARG A 53 -1.81 0.28 13.99
CA ARG A 53 -2.23 -1.14 14.11
C ARG A 53 -3.53 -1.42 13.39
N PHE A 54 -4.52 -0.53 13.51
CA PHE A 54 -5.81 -0.66 12.84
C PHE A 54 -5.70 -0.63 11.32
N MET A 55 -4.81 0.22 10.78
CA MET A 55 -4.50 0.24 9.35
C MET A 55 -3.88 -1.10 8.90
N GLY A 56 -2.96 -1.64 9.70
CA GLY A 56 -2.37 -2.95 9.45
C GLY A 56 -3.39 -4.08 9.38
N THR A 57 -4.28 -4.18 10.36
CA THR A 57 -5.29 -5.26 10.42
C THR A 57 -6.26 -5.16 9.25
N THR A 58 -6.80 -3.96 9.03
CA THR A 58 -7.74 -3.68 7.94
C THR A 58 -7.10 -3.94 6.58
N GLY A 59 -5.84 -3.53 6.41
CA GLY A 59 -5.10 -3.73 5.16
C GLY A 59 -4.85 -5.20 4.86
N ILE A 60 -4.50 -6.03 5.85
CA ILE A 60 -4.35 -7.48 5.67
C ILE A 60 -5.68 -8.13 5.27
N VAL A 61 -6.79 -7.75 5.90
CA VAL A 61 -8.13 -8.24 5.52
C VAL A 61 -8.44 -7.85 4.08
N ALA A 62 -8.19 -6.60 3.69
CA ALA A 62 -8.44 -6.10 2.34
C ALA A 62 -7.59 -6.84 1.29
N CYS A 63 -6.29 -7.04 1.54
CA CYS A 63 -5.41 -7.80 0.63
C CYS A 63 -5.87 -9.27 0.51
N THR A 64 -6.23 -9.89 1.63
CA THR A 64 -6.72 -11.29 1.63
C THR A 64 -8.04 -11.39 0.86
N ALA A 65 -8.99 -10.49 1.12
CA ALA A 65 -10.27 -10.43 0.43
C ALA A 65 -10.09 -10.22 -1.08
N ALA A 66 -9.18 -9.34 -1.50
CA ALA A 66 -8.89 -9.12 -2.92
C ALA A 66 -8.36 -10.39 -3.60
N VAL A 67 -7.46 -11.13 -2.96
CA VAL A 67 -6.91 -12.40 -3.49
C VAL A 67 -7.98 -13.50 -3.53
N LEU A 68 -8.87 -13.57 -2.54
CA LEU A 68 -9.98 -14.52 -2.54
C LEU A 68 -11.02 -14.17 -3.62
N ALA A 69 -11.39 -12.90 -3.74
CA ALA A 69 -12.30 -12.42 -4.77
C ALA A 69 -11.75 -12.70 -6.18
N ASP A 70 -10.45 -12.48 -6.42
CA ASP A 70 -9.80 -12.77 -7.70
C ASP A 70 -9.94 -14.23 -8.15
N LYS A 71 -10.03 -15.17 -7.19
CA LYS A 71 -10.22 -16.61 -7.43
C LYS A 71 -11.69 -17.01 -7.58
N ALA A 72 -12.61 -16.29 -6.94
CA ALA A 72 -14.02 -16.66 -6.86
C ALA A 72 -14.92 -15.94 -7.89
N CYS A 73 -14.51 -14.75 -8.34
CA CYS A 73 -15.31 -13.91 -9.23
C CYS A 73 -15.26 -14.37 -10.69
N GLY A 74 -16.40 -14.23 -11.38
CA GLY A 74 -16.48 -14.31 -12.83
C GLY A 74 -15.84 -13.10 -13.52
N ALA A 75 -15.77 -13.13 -14.86
CA ALA A 75 -15.04 -12.14 -15.66
C ALA A 75 -15.48 -10.67 -15.42
N GLU A 76 -16.79 -10.41 -15.32
CA GLU A 76 -17.32 -9.05 -15.10
C GLU A 76 -16.93 -8.48 -13.73
N ASP A 77 -17.02 -9.28 -12.66
CA ASP A 77 -16.63 -8.81 -11.33
C ASP A 77 -15.12 -8.70 -11.19
N LYS A 78 -14.37 -9.55 -11.90
CA LYS A 78 -12.91 -9.45 -11.99
C LYS A 78 -12.46 -8.14 -12.66
N LYS A 79 -13.17 -7.71 -13.70
CA LYS A 79 -12.97 -6.39 -14.32
C LYS A 79 -13.20 -5.24 -13.34
N LYS A 80 -14.26 -5.29 -12.53
CA LYS A 80 -14.53 -4.29 -11.49
C LYS A 80 -13.46 -4.30 -10.40
N LEU A 81 -13.05 -5.49 -9.95
CA LEU A 81 -11.98 -5.67 -8.98
C LEU A 81 -10.68 -5.05 -9.49
N ASN A 82 -10.28 -5.36 -10.73
CA ASN A 82 -9.10 -4.78 -11.36
C ASN A 82 -9.20 -3.25 -11.50
N GLY A 83 -10.37 -2.72 -11.84
CA GLY A 83 -10.62 -1.27 -11.84
C GLY A 83 -10.43 -0.63 -10.46
N ALA A 84 -10.94 -1.25 -9.40
CA ALA A 84 -10.78 -0.78 -8.02
C ALA A 84 -9.31 -0.83 -7.57
N LEU A 85 -8.59 -1.90 -7.91
CA LEU A 85 -7.15 -2.03 -7.64
C LEU A 85 -6.33 -0.97 -8.38
N ALA A 86 -6.69 -0.69 -9.65
CA ALA A 86 -6.04 0.35 -10.45
C ALA A 86 -6.22 1.73 -9.81
N ALA A 87 -7.47 2.11 -9.51
CA ALA A 87 -7.79 3.39 -8.89
C ALA A 87 -7.06 3.57 -7.55
N THR A 88 -7.10 2.55 -6.68
CA THR A 88 -6.45 2.58 -5.37
C THR A 88 -4.94 2.78 -5.51
N SER A 89 -4.31 2.04 -6.43
CA SER A 89 -2.86 2.13 -6.64
C SER A 89 -2.47 3.51 -7.18
N PHE A 90 -3.23 4.07 -8.14
CA PHE A 90 -2.95 5.43 -8.63
C PHE A 90 -3.14 6.51 -7.55
N ILE A 91 -4.17 6.38 -6.70
CA ILE A 91 -4.37 7.30 -5.57
C ILE A 91 -3.18 7.23 -4.61
N ASN A 92 -2.72 6.01 -4.25
CA ASN A 92 -1.54 5.84 -3.40
C ASN A 92 -0.29 6.47 -4.01
N ALA A 93 -0.03 6.22 -5.30
CA ALA A 93 1.09 6.85 -6.01
C ALA A 93 0.98 8.38 -5.98
N GLY A 94 -0.22 8.93 -6.19
CA GLY A 94 -0.50 10.35 -6.10
C GLY A 94 -0.23 10.94 -4.72
N PHE A 95 -0.63 10.25 -3.65
CA PHE A 95 -0.31 10.67 -2.29
C PHE A 95 1.20 10.74 -2.05
N PHE A 96 1.96 9.69 -2.40
CA PHE A 96 3.41 9.71 -2.26
C PHE A 96 4.09 10.76 -3.15
N ALA A 97 3.50 11.12 -4.29
CA ALA A 97 4.06 12.13 -5.19
C ALA A 97 3.77 13.57 -4.76
N THR A 98 2.62 13.84 -4.16
CA THR A 98 2.09 15.21 -4.02
C THR A 98 1.85 15.65 -2.58
N ASN A 99 1.55 14.73 -1.65
CA ASN A 99 1.21 15.08 -0.28
C ASN A 99 2.44 15.61 0.49
N ILE A 100 2.29 16.73 1.19
CA ILE A 100 3.38 17.42 1.89
C ILE A 100 3.98 16.56 3.02
N THR A 101 3.14 15.88 3.80
CA THR A 101 3.56 14.98 4.87
C THR A 101 4.40 13.84 4.28
N MET A 102 3.92 13.21 3.21
CA MET A 102 4.70 12.16 2.52
C MET A 102 6.01 12.69 1.93
N LYS A 103 6.05 13.96 1.50
CA LYS A 103 7.26 14.56 0.94
C LYS A 103 8.33 14.82 2.00
N ASN A 104 7.92 15.29 3.17
CA ASN A 104 8.79 15.73 4.24
C ASN A 104 9.21 14.56 5.13
N ASP A 105 8.29 13.62 5.36
CA ASP A 105 8.47 12.63 6.40
C ASP A 105 8.97 11.30 5.83
N VAL A 106 8.71 10.96 4.56
CA VAL A 106 9.16 9.69 3.96
C VAL A 106 10.50 9.88 3.23
N LYS A 107 11.45 8.95 3.44
CA LYS A 107 12.75 8.97 2.74
C LYS A 107 12.54 9.03 1.22
N PRO A 108 13.31 9.85 0.47
CA PRO A 108 13.13 10.00 -0.97
C PRO A 108 13.14 8.68 -1.74
N ALA A 109 14.04 7.74 -1.39
CA ALA A 109 14.13 6.43 -2.02
C ALA A 109 12.88 5.55 -1.75
N MET A 110 12.38 5.54 -0.51
CA MET A 110 11.17 4.78 -0.15
C MET A 110 9.92 5.37 -0.80
N ARG A 111 9.86 6.70 -0.90
CA ARG A 111 8.80 7.41 -1.61
C ARG A 111 8.81 7.06 -3.10
N ALA A 112 9.97 7.12 -3.76
CA ALA A 112 10.11 6.75 -5.16
C ALA A 112 9.72 5.29 -5.42
N LEU A 113 10.13 4.36 -4.55
CA LEU A 113 9.75 2.95 -4.64
C LEU A 113 8.24 2.76 -4.52
N ASN A 114 7.59 3.41 -3.56
CA ASN A 114 6.14 3.33 -3.39
C ASN A 114 5.38 3.90 -4.59
N ILE A 115 5.85 5.02 -5.17
CA ILE A 115 5.28 5.59 -6.39
C ILE A 115 5.42 4.58 -7.54
N ALA A 116 6.63 4.11 -7.82
CA ALA A 116 6.89 3.21 -8.94
C ALA A 116 6.09 1.90 -8.84
N THR A 117 6.07 1.28 -7.66
CA THR A 117 5.37 0.02 -7.44
C THR A 117 3.86 0.18 -7.59
N ASN A 118 3.27 1.24 -7.02
CA ASN A 118 1.84 1.50 -7.18
C ASN A 118 1.46 1.91 -8.61
N LEU A 119 2.31 2.66 -9.33
CA LEU A 119 2.09 2.93 -10.75
C LEU A 119 2.12 1.66 -11.59
N GLY A 120 3.08 0.75 -11.33
CA GLY A 120 3.19 -0.52 -12.01
C GLY A 120 1.97 -1.42 -11.79
N ILE A 121 1.52 -1.56 -10.54
CA ILE A 121 0.31 -2.32 -10.21
C ILE A 121 -0.93 -1.65 -10.80
N GLY A 122 -1.02 -0.32 -10.72
CA GLY A 122 -2.14 0.43 -11.26
C GLY A 122 -2.28 0.26 -12.77
N ALA A 123 -1.18 0.37 -13.51
CA ALA A 123 -1.14 0.16 -14.95
C ALA A 123 -1.47 -1.30 -15.32
N TYR A 124 -0.95 -2.27 -14.57
CA TYR A 124 -1.23 -3.68 -14.79
C TYR A 124 -2.71 -4.01 -14.56
N ALA A 125 -3.28 -3.57 -13.44
CA ALA A 125 -4.68 -3.76 -13.11
C ALA A 125 -5.59 -3.06 -14.13
N LEU A 126 -5.25 -1.85 -14.58
CA LEU A 126 -6.01 -1.13 -15.61
C LEU A 126 -5.98 -1.88 -16.94
N LYS A 127 -4.82 -2.39 -17.36
CA LYS A 127 -4.68 -3.19 -18.58
C LYS A 127 -5.62 -4.39 -18.55
N GLU A 128 -5.60 -5.15 -17.45
CA GLU A 128 -6.47 -6.31 -17.25
C GLU A 128 -7.96 -5.94 -17.18
N ALA A 129 -8.32 -4.80 -16.56
CA ALA A 129 -9.70 -4.31 -16.53
C ALA A 129 -10.23 -3.92 -17.93
N LEU A 130 -9.34 -3.47 -18.82
CA LEU A 130 -9.69 -3.12 -20.20
C LEU A 130 -9.69 -4.34 -21.14
N GLY A 131 -9.28 -5.52 -20.66
CA GLY A 131 -9.16 -6.74 -21.46
C GLY A 131 -8.06 -6.66 -22.53
N LYS A 132 -7.00 -5.89 -22.27
CA LYS A 132 -5.87 -5.65 -23.18
C LYS A 132 -4.60 -6.35 -22.73
#